data_AF-A0A3D0XBC1-F1
#
_entry.id   AF-A0A3D0XBC1-F1
#
_cell.length_a   1.000
_cell.length_b   1.000
_cell.length_c   1.000
_cell.angle_alpha   90.00
_cell.angle_beta   90.00
_cell.angle_gamma   90.00
#
_symmetry.space_group_name_H-M   'P 1'
#
loop_
_entity.id
_entity.type
_entity.pdbx_description
1 polymer ?
#
loop_
_entity_poly.entity_id
_entity_poly.type
_entity_poly.pdbx_seq_one_letter_code
_entity_poly.pdbx_strand_id
1 'polypeptide(L)'
;CYKAKGENEFADAIVYRVNPDDTKGNDYLNSNMFLISEIAEAVDADNETYTQIKGMLLGRDETLKVYDDKLLSSAVSVGTLAEGDLIRYRTDYNGAVMDIQLLYDESEG
;
A
#
# COMPACT_ATOMS: atom_id res chain seq x y z
N CYS A 1 39.17 7.43 -11.01
CA CYS A 1 39.67 6.57 -9.90
C CYS A 1 40.40 7.42 -8.87
N TYR A 2 40.12 7.38 -7.56
CA TYR A 2 39.01 6.82 -6.72
C TYR A 2 38.96 7.63 -5.39
N LYS A 3 37.98 7.59 -4.46
CA LYS A 3 36.54 7.23 -4.37
C LYS A 3 35.96 8.29 -3.42
N ALA A 4 34.75 8.81 -3.65
CA ALA A 4 34.03 9.55 -2.60
C ALA A 4 33.76 8.64 -1.39
N LYS A 5 33.83 9.16 -0.16
CA LYS A 5 33.74 8.37 1.09
C LYS A 5 32.79 9.04 2.09
N GLY A 6 31.93 8.25 2.73
CA GLY A 6 30.73 8.72 3.46
C GLY A 6 29.53 8.74 2.52
N GLU A 7 28.73 7.68 2.33
CA GLU A 7 28.28 6.66 3.31
C GLU A 7 27.58 7.30 4.50
N ASN A 8 26.34 7.78 4.28
CA ASN A 8 25.13 7.44 5.05
C ASN A 8 23.89 8.21 4.51
N GLU A 9 23.56 8.03 3.23
CA GLU A 9 22.30 8.54 2.63
C GLU A 9 21.16 7.51 2.76
N PHE A 10 20.92 7.04 3.99
CA PHE A 10 19.68 6.38 4.36
C PHE A 10 19.17 7.04 5.63
N ALA A 11 18.46 8.15 5.45
CA ALA A 11 17.55 8.64 6.47
C ALA A 11 16.35 7.70 6.49
N ASP A 12 16.50 6.55 7.17
CA ASP A 12 15.36 5.73 7.59
C ASP A 12 14.48 6.61 8.48
N ALA A 13 13.44 7.18 7.88
CA ALA A 13 12.42 7.94 8.57
C ALA A 13 11.55 6.97 9.37
N ILE A 14 12.08 6.47 10.48
CA ILE A 14 11.30 5.76 11.49
C ILE A 14 10.38 6.80 12.14
N VAL A 15 9.16 6.92 11.60
CA VAL A 15 8.11 7.78 12.14
C VAL A 15 7.62 7.16 13.44
N TYR A 16 8.24 7.55 14.56
CA TYR A 16 7.76 7.21 15.88
C TYR A 16 6.43 7.92 16.15
N ARG A 17 5.40 7.15 16.54
CA ARG A 17 4.08 7.67 16.93
C ARG A 17 4.20 8.64 18.11
N VAL A 18 3.66 9.85 17.97
CA VAL A 18 3.45 10.79 19.08
C VAL A 18 2.09 11.48 18.95
N ASN A 19 1.02 10.74 19.22
CA ASN A 19 -0.14 11.12 20.06
C ASN A 19 -1.37 10.22 19.79
N PRO A 20 -2.18 9.89 20.81
CA PRO A 20 -3.42 9.11 20.63
C PRO A 20 -4.61 9.93 20.09
N ASP A 21 -4.45 11.24 19.91
CA ASP A 21 -5.51 12.18 19.57
C ASP A 21 -5.55 12.58 18.08
N ASP A 22 -4.74 11.94 17.23
CA ASP A 22 -4.68 12.20 15.79
C ASP A 22 -6.00 11.80 15.11
N THR A 23 -6.82 12.82 14.82
CA THR A 23 -8.07 12.63 14.07
C THR A 23 -7.80 12.20 12.62
N LYS A 24 -8.81 11.62 11.96
CA LYS A 24 -8.82 11.17 10.55
C LYS A 24 -8.38 12.22 9.50
N GLY A 25 -8.11 13.47 9.89
CA GLY A 25 -7.60 14.53 9.03
C GLY A 25 -6.08 14.50 8.78
N ASN A 26 -5.30 13.80 9.59
CA ASN A 26 -3.83 13.67 9.42
C ASN A 26 -3.39 12.47 8.57
N ASP A 27 -4.34 11.77 7.94
CA ASP A 27 -4.20 10.45 7.29
C ASP A 27 -3.17 10.36 6.14
N TYR A 28 -2.67 11.47 5.58
CA TYR A 28 -1.72 11.42 4.45
C TYR A 28 -0.38 10.78 4.82
N LEU A 29 0.00 10.83 6.11
CA LEU A 29 1.25 10.28 6.65
C LEU A 29 1.22 8.74 6.83
N ASN A 30 0.03 8.12 6.83
CA ASN A 30 -0.15 6.66 6.97
C ASN A 30 -0.43 5.99 5.61
N SER A 31 0.02 6.60 4.51
CA SER A 31 -0.26 6.12 3.16
C SER A 31 0.98 5.49 2.52
N ASN A 32 0.86 4.22 2.14
CA ASN A 32 1.96 3.44 1.56
C ASN A 32 1.84 3.44 0.04
N MET A 33 2.95 3.67 -0.67
CA MET A 33 3.02 3.55 -2.13
C MET A 33 3.44 2.13 -2.51
N PHE A 34 2.68 1.51 -3.41
CA PHE A 34 2.81 0.10 -3.77
C PHE A 34 2.71 -0.04 -5.29
N LEU A 35 3.74 -0.63 -5.91
CA LEU A 35 3.74 -0.96 -7.34
C LEU A 35 3.21 -2.38 -7.50
N ILE A 36 2.11 -2.58 -8.24
CA ILE A 36 1.48 -3.88 -8.40
C ILE A 36 2.27 -4.76 -9.37
N SER A 37 2.52 -6.01 -8.99
CA SER A 37 3.13 -7.04 -9.85
C SER A 37 2.19 -8.22 -10.16
N GLU A 38 1.19 -8.48 -9.31
CA GLU A 38 0.25 -9.59 -9.49
C GLU A 38 -1.04 -9.32 -8.70
N ILE A 39 -2.20 -9.66 -9.27
CA ILE A 39 -3.50 -9.63 -8.59
C ILE A 39 -4.14 -11.02 -8.74
N ALA A 40 -4.61 -11.59 -7.63
CA ALA A 40 -5.28 -12.88 -7.61
C ALA A 40 -6.39 -12.93 -6.55
N GLU A 41 -7.47 -13.66 -6.81
CA GLU A 41 -8.44 -14.00 -5.77
C GLU A 41 -7.88 -15.09 -4.85
N ALA A 42 -8.14 -14.96 -3.55
CA ALA A 42 -7.73 -15.90 -2.52
C ALA A 42 -8.81 -16.04 -1.44
N VAL A 43 -8.68 -17.07 -0.62
CA VAL A 43 -9.57 -17.36 0.52
C VAL A 43 -8.71 -17.57 1.76
N ASP A 44 -9.14 -17.05 2.91
CA ASP A 44 -8.41 -17.20 4.17
C ASP A 44 -8.87 -18.40 5.02
N ALA A 45 -8.42 -18.46 6.28
CA ALA A 45 -8.72 -19.56 7.17
C ALA A 45 -10.18 -19.62 7.63
N ASP A 46 -10.92 -18.51 7.51
CA ASP A 46 -12.32 -18.37 7.93
C ASP A 46 -13.29 -18.49 6.74
N ASN A 47 -12.78 -18.92 5.57
CA ASN A 47 -13.48 -18.97 4.27
C ASN A 47 -13.91 -17.59 3.74
N GLU A 48 -13.28 -16.50 4.17
CA GLU A 48 -13.54 -15.16 3.64
C GLU A 48 -12.74 -14.96 2.33
N THR A 49 -13.41 -14.60 1.25
CA THR A 49 -12.77 -14.29 -0.05
C THR A 49 -12.17 -12.89 0.00
N TYR A 50 -10.93 -12.76 -0.49
CA TYR A 50 -10.23 -11.49 -0.61
C TYR A 50 -9.41 -11.41 -1.90
N THR A 51 -9.12 -10.20 -2.34
CA THR A 51 -8.15 -9.99 -3.41
C THR A 51 -6.75 -9.87 -2.82
N GLN A 52 -5.86 -10.76 -3.23
CA GLN A 52 -4.44 -10.72 -2.93
C GLN A 52 -3.73 -9.87 -3.99
N ILE A 53 -3.07 -8.79 -3.55
CA ILE A 53 -2.23 -7.94 -4.42
C ILE A 53 -0.78 -8.16 -4.00
N LYS A 54 0.06 -8.63 -4.92
CA LYS A 54 1.52 -8.72 -4.72
C LYS A 54 2.20 -7.58 -5.48
N GLY A 55 3.37 -7.19 -5.01
CA GLY A 55 4.09 -6.08 -5.60
C GLY A 55 5.18 -5.54 -4.68
N MET A 56 5.64 -4.33 -4.98
CA MET A 56 6.80 -3.74 -4.33
C MET A 56 6.42 -2.55 -3.44
N LEU A 57 6.84 -2.61 -2.18
CA LEU A 57 6.77 -1.53 -1.20
C LEU A 57 8.19 -1.23 -0.69
N LEU A 58 8.63 0.02 -0.79
CA LEU A 58 9.95 0.47 -0.31
C LEU A 58 11.14 -0.40 -0.79
N GLY A 59 11.06 -0.94 -2.01
CA GLY A 59 12.09 -1.81 -2.59
C GLY A 59 12.06 -3.26 -2.12
N ARG A 60 10.98 -3.72 -1.49
CA ARG A 60 10.77 -5.11 -1.04
C ARG A 60 9.50 -5.69 -1.63
N ASP A 61 9.53 -6.98 -1.92
CA ASP A 61 8.35 -7.75 -2.32
C ASP A 61 7.44 -7.92 -1.09
N GLU A 62 6.20 -7.44 -1.21
CA GLU A 62 5.18 -7.46 -0.16
C GLU A 62 3.86 -8.00 -0.71
N THR A 63 2.93 -8.34 0.17
CA THR A 63 1.62 -8.86 -0.20
C THR A 63 0.52 -8.21 0.63
N LEU A 64 -0.44 -7.59 -0.06
CA LEU A 64 -1.63 -7.00 0.53
C LEU A 64 -2.80 -7.98 0.44
N LYS A 65 -3.65 -7.96 1.46
CA LYS A 65 -4.97 -8.59 1.45
C LYS A 65 -6.02 -7.49 1.45
N VAL A 66 -6.86 -7.46 0.43
CA VAL A 66 -7.91 -6.46 0.27
C VAL A 66 -9.26 -7.16 0.28
N TYR A 67 -10.12 -6.77 1.21
CA TYR A 67 -11.48 -7.27 1.34
C TYR A 67 -12.43 -6.13 0.94
N ASP A 68 -13.24 -6.35 -0.09
CA ASP A 68 -14.04 -5.29 -0.72
C ASP A 68 -15.08 -4.67 0.24
N ASP A 69 -15.55 -5.43 1.24
CA ASP A 69 -16.50 -4.98 2.26
C ASP A 69 -15.87 -4.02 3.29
N LYS A 70 -14.54 -4.00 3.40
CA LYS A 70 -13.76 -3.12 4.29
C LYS A 70 -13.29 -1.85 3.58
N LEU A 71 -13.44 -1.76 2.26
CA LEU A 71 -13.10 -0.56 1.49
C LEU A 71 -14.12 0.57 1.71
N LEU A 72 -13.61 1.80 1.82
CA LEU A 72 -14.40 3.02 1.80
C LEU A 72 -15.00 3.21 0.40
N SER A 73 -16.20 3.79 0.31
CA SER A 73 -16.87 4.07 -0.97
C SER A 73 -16.15 5.08 -1.88
N SER A 74 -15.07 5.70 -1.38
CA SER A 74 -14.16 6.57 -2.14
C SER A 74 -12.97 5.83 -2.76
N ALA A 75 -12.72 4.59 -2.36
CA ALA A 75 -11.60 3.80 -2.82
C ALA A 75 -11.78 3.38 -4.29
N VAL A 76 -10.67 3.21 -4.99
CA VAL A 76 -10.64 2.54 -6.29
C VAL A 76 -11.03 1.07 -6.11
N SER A 77 -11.90 0.58 -7.00
CA SER A 77 -12.29 -0.83 -7.03
C SER A 77 -11.09 -1.70 -7.38
N VAL A 78 -10.86 -2.78 -6.63
CA VAL A 78 -9.71 -3.67 -6.88
C VAL A 78 -9.77 -4.30 -8.27
N GLY A 79 -10.98 -4.55 -8.78
CA GLY A 79 -11.20 -5.08 -10.13
C GLY A 79 -10.90 -4.13 -11.29
N THR A 80 -10.48 -2.89 -11.03
CA THR A 80 -9.95 -1.96 -12.07
C THR A 80 -8.44 -1.78 -11.99
N LEU A 81 -7.75 -2.47 -11.06
CA LEU A 81 -6.29 -2.41 -10.94
C LEU A 81 -5.64 -3.47 -11.84
N ALA A 82 -4.42 -3.19 -12.29
CA ALA A 82 -3.62 -4.05 -13.16
C ALA A 82 -2.17 -4.22 -12.65
N GLU A 83 -1.44 -5.16 -13.26
CA GLU A 83 0.02 -5.23 -13.14
C GLU A 83 0.65 -3.96 -13.74
N GLY A 84 1.64 -3.37 -13.05
CA GLY A 84 2.28 -2.11 -13.43
C GLY A 84 1.71 -0.87 -12.74
N ASP A 85 0.48 -0.93 -12.22
CA ASP A 85 -0.15 0.21 -11.56
C ASP A 85 0.60 0.63 -10.29
N LEU A 86 0.72 1.94 -10.10
CA LEU A 86 1.18 2.52 -8.84
C LEU A 86 -0.02 2.96 -8.02
N ILE A 87 -0.27 2.26 -6.92
CA ILE A 87 -1.31 2.62 -5.97
C ILE A 87 -0.73 3.25 -4.71
N ARG A 88 -1.58 4.03 -4.04
CA ARG A 88 -1.43 4.41 -2.65
C ARG A 88 -2.55 3.75 -1.85
N TYR A 89 -2.22 3.08 -0.75
CA TYR A 89 -3.23 2.46 0.12
C TYR A 89 -3.12 2.91 1.58
N ARG A 90 -4.22 2.77 2.31
CA ARG A 90 -4.32 3.02 3.76
C ARG A 90 -4.89 1.79 4.47
N THR A 91 -4.44 1.54 5.69
CA THR A 91 -4.97 0.49 6.57
C THR A 91 -5.71 1.07 7.78
N ASP A 92 -6.63 0.30 8.34
CA ASP A 92 -7.23 0.60 9.65
C ASP A 92 -6.28 0.29 10.82
N TYR A 93 -6.80 0.40 12.05
CA TYR A 93 -6.06 0.10 13.28
C TYR A 93 -5.78 -1.41 13.49
N ASN A 94 -6.44 -2.30 12.75
CA ASN A 94 -6.19 -3.74 12.72
C ASN A 94 -5.21 -4.16 11.60
N GLY A 95 -4.87 -3.25 10.67
CA GLY A 95 -4.03 -3.53 9.51
C GLY A 95 -4.81 -3.96 8.25
N ALA A 96 -6.14 -3.92 8.26
CA ALA A 96 -6.96 -4.20 7.07
C ALA A 96 -6.92 -3.00 6.11
N VAL A 97 -6.74 -3.26 4.80
CA VAL A 97 -6.78 -2.20 3.78
C VAL A 97 -8.22 -1.65 3.68
N MET A 98 -8.38 -0.34 3.85
CA MET A 98 -9.69 0.34 3.77
C MET A 98 -9.79 1.39 2.66
N ASP A 99 -8.67 1.79 2.05
CA ASP A 99 -8.69 2.78 0.99
C ASP A 99 -7.53 2.55 0.04
N ILE A 100 -7.82 2.68 -1.26
CA ILE A 100 -6.87 2.53 -2.36
C ILE A 100 -7.10 3.69 -3.33
N GLN A 101 -6.03 4.38 -3.68
CA GLN A 101 -5.98 5.44 -4.67
C GLN A 101 -5.00 5.04 -5.78
N LEU A 102 -5.47 5.02 -7.03
CA LEU A 102 -4.59 4.90 -8.19
C LEU A 102 -3.81 6.21 -8.38
N LEU A 103 -2.48 6.11 -8.47
CA LEU A 103 -1.58 7.25 -8.70
C LEU A 103 -1.02 7.27 -10.14
N TYR A 104 -0.89 6.11 -10.75
CA TYR A 104 -0.49 5.91 -12.15
C TYR A 104 -1.08 4.59 -12.65
N ASP A 105 -1.61 4.64 -13.87
CA ASP A 105 -2.21 3.55 -14.63
C ASP A 105 -1.26 3.18 -15.77
N GLU A 106 -0.71 1.97 -15.77
CA GLU A 106 0.25 1.52 -16.81
C GLU A 106 -0.44 1.34 -18.17
N SER A 107 -1.77 1.16 -18.21
CA SER A 107 -2.51 0.99 -19.47
C SER A 107 -2.72 2.29 -20.26
N GLU A 108 -2.46 3.45 -19.64
CA GLU A 108 -2.48 4.78 -20.29
C GLU A 108 -1.07 5.31 -20.68
N GLY A 109 -0.01 4.51 -20.49
CA GLY A 109 1.42 4.88 -20.65
C GLY A 109 1.99 4.88 -22.08
#